data_AF-E4Y6K2-F1
#
_entry.id   AF-E4Y6K2-F1
#
_cell.length_a   1.000
_cell.length_b   1.000
_cell.length_c   1.000
_cell.angle_alpha   90.00
_cell.angle_beta   90.00
_cell.angle_gamma   90.00
#
_symmetry.space_group_name_H-M   'P 1'
#
loop_
_entity.id
_entity.type
_entity.pdbx_description
1 polymer ?
#
loop_
_entity_poly.entity_id
_entity_poly.type
_entity_poly.pdbx_seq_one_letter_code
_entity_poly.pdbx_strand_id
1 'polypeptide(L)'
;MASSEFYLDQFLKGVNSLPNELTGTLEQMTLLDGSIELEKQQAERIVTQFEMMSDRLTKNEKNDREKIIFEKMEKAAGNQDQKIEMAETINQKINEQIAQLDCFLAQYENELSVMDALEIGGSRRSQLTSNQKVTDMPVDPNEQTYCFCNRVAFGDMVGCDNPNCLIDWFHFDCVGLKQRRK
;
A
#
# COMPACT_ATOMS: atom_id res chain seq x y z
N MET A 1 1.71 28.24 12.10
CA MET A 1 0.35 27.64 12.07
C MET A 1 -0.18 27.46 10.65
N ALA A 2 0.15 28.32 9.68
CA ALA A 2 -0.25 28.12 8.27
C ALA A 2 0.38 26.89 7.58
N SER A 3 1.55 26.44 8.04
CA SER A 3 2.28 25.33 7.41
C SER A 3 1.55 23.98 7.58
N SER A 4 1.04 23.66 8.77
CA SER A 4 0.42 22.34 9.02
C SER A 4 -0.92 22.14 8.30
N GLU A 5 -1.71 23.20 8.11
CA GLU A 5 -2.96 23.13 7.33
C GLU A 5 -2.70 22.93 5.84
N PHE A 6 -1.68 23.58 5.28
CA PHE A 6 -1.30 23.42 3.88
C PHE A 6 -0.80 21.99 3.57
N TYR A 7 0.02 21.42 4.46
CA TYR A 7 0.48 20.04 4.32
C TYR A 7 -0.65 19.02 4.44
N LEU A 8 -1.59 19.22 5.37
CA LEU A 8 -2.72 18.32 5.56
C LEU A 8 -3.67 18.36 4.35
N ASP A 9 -3.94 19.55 3.79
CA ASP A 9 -4.76 19.70 2.59
C ASP A 9 -4.10 19.05 1.36
N GLN A 10 -2.78 19.16 1.23
CA GLN A 10 -2.03 18.51 0.14
C GLN A 10 -1.94 16.98 0.30
N PHE A 11 -1.79 16.49 1.53
CA PHE A 11 -1.87 15.06 1.85
C PHE A 11 -3.26 14.48 1.57
N LEU A 12 -4.31 15.17 2.04
CA LEU A 12 -5.70 14.76 1.81
C LEU A 12 -6.06 14.79 0.32
N LYS A 13 -5.54 15.72 -0.47
CA LYS A 13 -5.76 15.75 -1.92
C LYS A 13 -5.12 14.57 -2.66
N GLY A 14 -3.95 14.10 -2.23
CA GLY A 14 -3.29 12.92 -2.81
C GLY A 14 -3.93 11.59 -2.39
N VAL A 15 -4.31 11.48 -1.11
CA VAL A 15 -4.80 10.22 -0.53
C VAL A 15 -6.30 9.98 -0.81
N ASN A 16 -7.12 11.02 -0.97
CA ASN A 16 -8.58 10.84 -1.09
C ASN A 16 -9.07 10.45 -2.49
N SER A 17 -8.33 10.74 -3.57
CA SER A 17 -8.70 10.32 -4.93
C SER A 17 -8.27 8.88 -5.24
N LEU A 18 -7.25 8.40 -4.54
CA LEU A 18 -6.56 7.15 -4.84
C LEU A 18 -7.44 5.89 -4.66
N PRO A 19 -8.22 5.73 -3.57
CA PRO A 19 -9.11 4.57 -3.43
C PRO A 19 -10.13 4.51 -4.57
N ASN A 20 -10.71 5.66 -4.95
CA ASN A 20 -11.72 5.71 -6.00
C ASN A 20 -11.13 5.44 -7.39
N GLU A 21 -9.94 5.96 -7.70
CA GLU A 21 -9.25 5.66 -8.95
C GLU A 21 -8.78 4.20 -9.03
N LEU A 22 -8.21 3.65 -7.96
CA LEU A 22 -7.79 2.24 -7.91
C LEU A 22 -9.00 1.31 -8.02
N THR A 23 -10.07 1.57 -7.27
CA THR A 23 -11.30 0.78 -7.35
C THR A 23 -11.88 0.81 -8.76
N GLY A 24 -11.97 1.99 -9.40
CA GLY A 24 -12.47 2.09 -10.77
C GLY A 24 -11.58 1.35 -11.79
N THR A 25 -10.26 1.42 -11.65
CA THR A 25 -9.34 0.75 -12.57
C THR A 25 -9.36 -0.78 -12.36
N LEU A 26 -9.46 -1.23 -11.12
CA LEU A 26 -9.60 -2.66 -10.78
C LEU A 26 -10.95 -3.21 -11.25
N GLU A 27 -12.04 -2.48 -11.11
CA GLU A 27 -13.34 -2.88 -11.64
C GLU A 27 -13.28 -3.07 -13.16
N GLN A 28 -12.69 -2.12 -13.89
CA GLN A 28 -12.49 -2.27 -15.34
C GLN A 28 -11.63 -3.49 -15.68
N MET A 29 -10.55 -3.75 -14.92
CA MET A 29 -9.71 -4.94 -15.09
C MET A 29 -10.51 -6.23 -14.87
N THR A 30 -11.38 -6.29 -13.85
CA THR A 30 -12.24 -7.46 -13.60
C THR A 30 -13.26 -7.69 -14.71
N LEU A 31 -13.79 -6.62 -15.32
CA LEU A 31 -14.71 -6.73 -16.46
C LEU A 31 -14.00 -7.26 -17.70
N LEU A 32 -12.78 -6.77 -18.00
CA LEU A 32 -11.96 -7.31 -19.08
C LEU A 32 -11.59 -8.78 -18.83
N ASP A 33 -11.27 -9.16 -17.60
CA ASP A 33 -10.98 -10.55 -17.23
C ASP A 33 -12.16 -11.49 -17.55
N GLY A 34 -13.38 -11.06 -17.23
CA GLY A 34 -14.59 -11.80 -17.60
C GLY A 34 -14.78 -11.92 -19.12
N SER A 35 -14.47 -10.85 -19.87
CA SER A 35 -14.56 -10.85 -21.33
C SER A 35 -13.50 -11.77 -21.97
N ILE A 36 -12.26 -11.74 -21.49
CA ILE A 36 -11.16 -12.60 -21.95
C ILE A 36 -11.49 -14.06 -21.70
N GLU A 37 -11.99 -14.39 -20.49
CA GLU A 37 -12.34 -15.77 -20.15
C GLU A 37 -13.50 -16.28 -21.02
N LEU A 38 -14.50 -15.44 -21.31
CA LEU A 38 -15.59 -15.80 -22.22
C LEU A 38 -15.09 -16.06 -23.64
N GLU A 39 -14.22 -15.19 -24.18
CA GLU A 39 -13.65 -15.36 -25.52
C GLU A 39 -12.77 -16.60 -25.61
N LYS A 40 -11.96 -16.87 -24.58
CA LYS A 40 -11.17 -18.10 -24.47
C LYS A 40 -12.07 -19.34 -24.51
N GLN A 41 -13.15 -19.38 -23.73
CA GLN A 41 -14.10 -20.49 -23.75
C GLN A 41 -14.82 -20.65 -25.10
N GLN A 42 -15.01 -19.57 -25.86
CA GLN A 42 -15.55 -19.65 -27.22
C GLN A 42 -14.52 -20.23 -28.19
N ALA A 43 -13.25 -19.82 -28.09
CA ALA A 43 -12.16 -20.35 -28.92
C ALA A 43 -11.96 -21.85 -28.66
N GLU A 44 -11.90 -22.27 -27.39
CA GLU A 44 -11.80 -23.68 -27.00
C GLU A 44 -12.95 -24.52 -27.57
N ARG A 45 -14.18 -24.01 -27.49
CA ARG A 45 -15.36 -24.69 -28.08
C ARG A 45 -15.23 -24.90 -29.58
N ILE A 46 -14.76 -23.89 -30.32
CA ILE A 46 -14.56 -23.97 -31.77
C ILE A 46 -13.47 -24.99 -32.10
N VAL A 47 -12.37 -25.00 -31.34
CA VAL A 47 -11.27 -25.96 -31.51
C VAL A 47 -11.76 -27.39 -31.27
N THR A 48 -12.44 -27.66 -30.15
CA THR A 48 -12.97 -29.01 -29.87
C THR A 48 -13.98 -29.46 -30.93
N GLN A 49 -14.84 -28.55 -31.41
CA GLN A 49 -15.78 -28.85 -32.49
C GLN A 49 -15.05 -29.17 -33.80
N PHE A 50 -13.95 -28.47 -34.09
CA PHE A 50 -13.12 -28.75 -35.26
C PHE A 50 -12.44 -30.12 -35.16
N GLU A 51 -11.86 -30.45 -34.00
CA GLU A 51 -11.25 -31.76 -33.75
C GLU A 51 -12.26 -32.91 -33.94
N MET A 52 -13.48 -32.76 -33.41
CA MET A 52 -14.55 -33.78 -33.56
C MET A 52 -15.02 -33.98 -35.01
N MET A 53 -14.91 -32.97 -35.86
CA MET A 53 -15.37 -33.01 -37.26
C MET A 53 -14.23 -33.17 -38.27
N SER A 54 -12.98 -33.12 -37.82
CA SER A 54 -11.75 -33.12 -38.63
C SER A 54 -11.73 -34.24 -39.67
N ASP A 55 -12.15 -35.45 -39.31
CA ASP A 55 -12.08 -36.62 -40.20
C ASP A 55 -13.07 -36.57 -41.37
N ARG A 56 -14.07 -35.68 -41.30
CA ARG A 56 -15.14 -35.57 -42.29
C ARG A 56 -15.02 -34.34 -43.19
N LEU A 57 -14.00 -33.50 -42.98
CA LEU A 57 -13.82 -32.23 -43.67
C LEU A 57 -12.80 -32.34 -44.82
N THR A 58 -13.09 -31.65 -45.93
CA THR A 58 -12.15 -31.50 -47.03
C THR A 58 -11.01 -30.54 -46.67
N LYS A 59 -9.91 -30.58 -47.43
CA LYS A 59 -8.73 -29.74 -47.18
C LYS A 59 -9.04 -28.23 -47.20
N ASN A 60 -9.95 -27.79 -48.09
CA ASN A 60 -10.37 -26.39 -48.13
C ASN A 60 -11.23 -26.01 -46.91
N GLU A 61 -12.18 -26.85 -46.51
CA GLU A 61 -13.01 -26.57 -45.33
C GLU A 61 -12.18 -26.56 -44.03
N LYS A 62 -11.11 -27.35 -43.96
CA LYS A 62 -10.14 -27.30 -42.87
C LYS A 62 -9.41 -25.95 -42.85
N ASN A 63 -8.89 -25.49 -43.98
CA ASN A 63 -8.23 -24.19 -44.08
C ASN A 63 -9.17 -23.03 -43.72
N ASP A 64 -10.43 -23.08 -44.15
CA ASP A 64 -11.42 -22.04 -43.83
C ASP A 64 -11.73 -21.98 -42.33
N ARG A 65 -11.84 -23.14 -41.67
CA ARG A 65 -12.04 -23.21 -40.22
C ARG A 65 -10.80 -22.82 -39.43
N GLU A 66 -9.62 -23.22 -39.89
CA GLU A 66 -8.35 -22.84 -39.29
C GLU A 66 -8.15 -21.32 -39.34
N LYS A 67 -8.57 -20.66 -40.44
CA LYS A 67 -8.57 -19.20 -40.54
C LYS A 67 -9.48 -18.54 -39.49
N ILE A 68 -10.68 -19.08 -39.25
CA ILE A 68 -11.60 -18.57 -38.23
C ILE A 68 -11.00 -18.75 -36.82
N ILE A 69 -10.36 -19.88 -36.55
CA ILE A 69 -9.68 -20.15 -35.27
C ILE A 69 -8.54 -19.15 -35.06
N PHE A 70 -7.72 -18.92 -36.10
CA PHE A 70 -6.61 -17.98 -36.05
C PHE A 70 -7.09 -16.55 -35.75
N GLU A 71 -8.11 -16.07 -36.46
CA GLU A 71 -8.69 -14.74 -36.23
C GLU A 71 -9.26 -14.59 -34.81
N LYS A 72 -9.88 -15.64 -34.27
CA LYS A 72 -10.36 -15.65 -32.88
C LYS A 72 -9.24 -15.65 -31.85
N MET A 73 -8.16 -16.41 -32.09
CA MET A 73 -6.98 -16.42 -31.23
C MET A 73 -6.25 -15.07 -31.25
N GLU A 74 -6.12 -14.44 -32.41
CA GLU A 74 -5.50 -13.12 -32.55
C GLU A 74 -6.28 -12.05 -31.79
N LYS A 75 -7.62 -12.06 -31.87
CA LYS A 75 -8.46 -11.16 -31.07
C LYS A 75 -8.29 -11.39 -29.56
N ALA A 76 -8.24 -12.65 -29.12
CA ALA A 76 -8.03 -12.99 -27.72
C ALA A 76 -6.65 -12.53 -27.22
N ALA A 77 -5.60 -12.67 -28.04
CA ALA A 77 -4.26 -12.17 -27.74
C ALA A 77 -4.25 -10.64 -27.59
N GLY A 78 -4.91 -9.91 -28.50
CA GLY A 78 -5.04 -8.45 -28.38
C GLY A 78 -5.75 -7.99 -27.11
N ASN A 79 -6.77 -8.73 -26.66
CA ASN A 79 -7.43 -8.44 -25.38
C ASN A 79 -6.52 -8.74 -24.17
N GLN A 80 -5.65 -9.75 -24.26
CA GLN A 80 -4.63 -10.01 -23.23
C GLN A 80 -3.59 -8.89 -23.18
N ASP A 81 -3.16 -8.36 -24.32
CA ASP A 81 -2.24 -7.22 -24.38
C ASP A 81 -2.85 -5.98 -23.70
N GLN A 82 -4.14 -5.71 -23.93
CA GLN A 82 -4.87 -4.65 -23.22
C GLN A 82 -4.89 -4.86 -21.70
N LYS A 83 -5.03 -6.10 -21.22
CA LYS A 83 -4.95 -6.41 -19.78
C LYS A 83 -3.57 -6.11 -19.21
N ILE A 84 -2.51 -6.43 -19.95
CA ILE A 84 -1.13 -6.12 -19.56
C ILE A 84 -0.95 -4.61 -19.45
N GLU A 85 -1.40 -3.84 -20.44
CA GLU A 85 -1.34 -2.38 -20.45
C GLU A 85 -2.10 -1.76 -19.26
N MET A 86 -3.28 -2.29 -18.92
CA MET A 86 -4.03 -1.84 -17.74
C MET A 86 -3.29 -2.15 -16.43
N ALA A 87 -2.68 -3.33 -16.32
CA ALA A 87 -1.88 -3.68 -15.14
C ALA A 87 -0.63 -2.80 -15.01
N GLU A 88 0.03 -2.49 -16.12
CA GLU A 88 1.16 -1.54 -16.16
C GLU A 88 0.72 -0.14 -15.74
N THR A 89 -0.44 0.32 -16.20
CA THR A 89 -1.03 1.61 -15.81
C THR A 89 -1.30 1.67 -14.31
N ILE A 90 -1.85 0.60 -13.72
CA ILE A 90 -2.09 0.52 -12.27
C ILE A 90 -0.75 0.58 -11.51
N ASN A 91 0.24 -0.19 -11.94
CA ASN A 91 1.56 -0.19 -11.32
C ASN A 91 2.25 1.17 -11.40
N GLN A 92 2.16 1.85 -12.55
CA GLN A 92 2.68 3.19 -12.72
C GLN A 92 2.02 4.16 -11.73
N LYS A 93 0.69 4.16 -11.65
CA LYS A 93 -0.05 5.01 -10.70
C LYS A 93 0.35 4.74 -9.25
N ILE A 94 0.51 3.48 -8.86
CA ILE A 94 0.95 3.12 -7.50
C ILE A 94 2.36 3.64 -7.23
N ASN A 95 3.29 3.44 -8.18
CA ASN A 95 4.67 3.89 -8.03
C ASN A 95 4.80 5.42 -7.96
N GLU A 96 4.02 6.15 -8.76
CA GLU A 96 3.95 7.62 -8.68
C GLU A 96 3.49 8.08 -7.30
N GLN A 97 2.55 7.37 -6.68
CA GLN A 97 2.07 7.69 -5.33
C GLN A 97 3.08 7.35 -4.24
N ILE A 98 3.80 6.23 -4.35
CA ILE A 98 4.91 5.91 -3.43
C ILE A 98 5.96 7.02 -3.48
N ALA A 99 6.36 7.43 -4.69
CA ALA A 99 7.32 8.53 -4.86
C ALA A 99 6.82 9.86 -4.27
N GLN A 100 5.52 10.15 -4.38
CA GLN A 100 4.92 11.32 -3.75
C GLN A 100 5.00 11.24 -2.22
N LEU A 101 4.67 10.10 -1.61
CA LEU A 101 4.78 9.89 -0.17
C LEU A 101 6.23 10.00 0.31
N ASP A 102 7.19 9.43 -0.42
CA ASP A 102 8.61 9.53 -0.10
C ASP A 102 9.10 10.98 -0.13
N CYS A 103 8.64 11.79 -1.10
CA CYS A 103 8.94 13.21 -1.15
C CYS A 103 8.35 13.97 0.05
N PHE A 104 7.13 13.65 0.45
CA PHE A 104 6.52 14.25 1.64
C PHE A 104 7.29 13.89 2.91
N LEU A 105 7.66 12.61 3.09
CA LEU A 105 8.45 12.16 4.24
C LEU A 105 9.79 12.90 4.31
N ALA A 106 10.52 13.00 3.19
CA ALA A 106 11.78 13.72 3.14
C ALA A 106 11.64 15.21 3.48
N GLN A 107 10.53 15.84 3.07
CA GLN A 107 10.25 17.24 3.39
C GLN A 107 9.97 17.43 4.89
N TYR A 108 9.19 16.53 5.51
CA TYR A 108 8.95 16.54 6.95
C TYR A 108 10.23 16.28 7.77
N GLU A 109 11.06 15.32 7.35
CA GLU A 109 12.35 15.02 7.99
C GLU A 109 13.29 16.23 7.95
N ASN A 110 13.33 16.94 6.82
CA ASN A 110 14.13 18.16 6.68
C ASN A 110 13.63 19.26 7.63
N GLU A 111 12.31 19.51 7.69
CA GLU A 111 11.71 20.49 8.61
C GLU A 111 11.95 20.14 10.09
N LEU A 112 11.84 18.85 10.46
CA LEU A 112 12.22 18.37 11.80
C LEU A 112 13.69 18.64 12.11
N SER A 113 14.59 18.41 11.15
CA SER A 113 16.01 18.72 11.33
C SER A 113 16.28 20.22 11.50
N VAL A 114 15.50 21.08 10.83
CA VAL A 114 15.59 22.54 10.95
C VAL A 114 15.06 23.02 12.31
N MET A 115 13.96 22.43 12.81
CA MET A 115 13.44 22.74 14.15
C MET A 115 14.41 22.28 15.25
N ASP A 116 15.01 21.09 15.12
CA ASP A 116 16.00 20.55 16.07
C ASP A 116 17.30 21.39 16.08
N ALA A 117 17.74 21.87 14.92
CA ALA A 117 18.89 22.78 14.80
C ALA A 117 18.65 24.16 15.46
N LEU A 118 17.41 24.62 15.54
CA LEU A 118 17.03 25.89 16.19
C LEU A 118 16.93 25.76 17.72
N GLU A 119 16.67 24.58 18.26
CA GLU A 119 16.58 24.34 19.72
C GLU A 119 17.97 24.14 20.38
N ILE A 120 18.98 23.65 19.64
CA ILE A 120 20.34 23.39 20.17
C ILE A 120 21.20 24.68 20.25
N GLY A 121 20.75 25.80 19.67
CA GLY A 121 21.48 27.08 19.64
C GLY A 121 21.51 27.88 20.95
N GLY A 122 20.86 27.43 22.03
CA GLY A 122 20.65 28.26 23.22
C GLY A 122 20.88 27.57 24.56
N SER A 123 22.14 27.37 24.99
CA SER A 123 22.55 27.63 26.39
C SER A 123 24.00 27.30 26.71
N ARG A 124 24.79 28.34 27.01
CA ARG A 124 25.83 28.27 28.04
C ARG A 124 25.27 28.81 29.37
N ARG A 125 25.36 27.96 30.40
CA ARG A 125 25.68 28.25 31.82
C ARG A 125 24.56 28.66 32.80
N SER A 126 24.33 27.76 33.78
CA SER A 126 24.52 27.94 35.24
C SER A 126 23.31 27.72 36.16
N GLN A 127 23.40 26.63 36.93
CA GLN A 127 23.08 26.47 38.37
C GLN A 127 21.65 26.67 38.91
N LEU A 128 21.34 25.80 39.90
CA LEU A 128 20.26 25.81 40.92
C LEU A 128 18.97 25.08 40.45
N THR A 129 18.40 24.07 41.11
CA THR A 129 18.61 23.42 42.41
C THR A 129 17.97 22.02 42.41
N SER A 130 18.62 21.09 43.11
CA SER A 130 18.16 19.79 43.62
C SER A 130 16.65 19.63 43.84
N ASN A 131 16.04 18.56 43.29
CA ASN A 131 15.70 17.34 44.06
C ASN A 131 14.54 16.53 43.41
N GLN A 132 14.83 15.58 42.50
CA GLN A 132 14.16 14.27 42.48
C GLN A 132 15.02 13.26 41.71
N LYS A 133 15.47 12.22 42.42
CA LYS A 133 16.31 11.14 41.90
C LYS A 133 15.57 10.38 40.79
N VAL A 134 16.06 10.48 39.56
CA VAL A 134 15.97 9.38 38.58
C VAL A 134 17.41 8.94 38.37
N THR A 135 17.69 7.71 38.77
CA THR A 135 19.00 7.09 38.65
C THR A 135 19.45 7.13 37.19
N ASP A 136 20.52 7.86 36.96
CA ASP A 136 21.39 7.83 35.80
C ASP A 136 21.98 6.40 35.70
N MET A 137 21.21 5.49 35.09
CA MET A 137 21.78 4.31 34.46
C MET A 137 21.84 4.60 32.97
N PRO A 138 22.95 4.28 32.27
CA PRO A 138 22.97 4.31 30.83
C PRO A 138 21.79 3.47 30.32
N VAL A 139 20.89 4.07 29.55
CA VAL A 139 19.80 3.37 28.88
C VAL A 139 20.45 2.29 28.02
N ASP A 140 20.25 1.04 28.41
CA ASP A 140 20.84 -0.11 27.73
C ASP A 140 20.30 -0.14 26.29
N PRO A 141 21.16 -0.10 25.26
CA PRO A 141 20.73 -0.15 23.86
C PRO A 141 19.93 -1.41 23.49
N ASN A 142 19.89 -2.43 24.36
CA ASN A 142 19.12 -3.66 24.16
C ASN A 142 17.71 -3.65 24.79
N GLU A 143 17.23 -2.54 25.35
CA GLU A 143 15.90 -2.53 25.96
C GLU A 143 14.78 -2.47 24.90
N GLN A 144 13.91 -3.49 24.90
CA GLN A 144 12.83 -3.66 23.92
C GLN A 144 11.85 -2.49 23.96
N THR A 145 11.57 -1.89 22.80
CA THR A 145 10.60 -0.81 22.66
C THR A 145 9.19 -1.35 22.40
N TYR A 146 8.21 -0.61 22.90
CA TYR A 146 6.79 -0.96 22.83
C TYR A 146 5.96 0.26 22.43
N CYS A 147 4.67 0.01 22.16
CA CYS A 147 3.71 1.01 21.71
C CYS A 147 4.08 1.62 20.34
N PHE A 148 3.14 2.29 19.69
CA PHE A 148 3.40 3.02 18.45
C PHE A 148 4.34 4.22 18.63
N CYS A 149 4.68 4.59 19.88
CA CYS A 149 5.64 5.64 20.19
C CYS A 149 7.10 5.14 20.22
N ASN A 150 7.34 3.82 20.07
CA ASN A 150 8.66 3.20 20.03
C ASN A 150 9.55 3.55 21.23
N ARG A 151 8.97 3.68 22.42
CA ARG A 151 9.70 3.94 23.67
C ARG A 151 9.75 2.68 24.53
N VAL A 152 10.69 2.64 25.47
CA VAL A 152 10.80 1.55 26.46
C VAL A 152 9.52 1.43 27.30
N ALA A 153 9.37 0.33 28.03
CA ALA A 153 8.28 0.18 28.98
C ALA A 153 8.42 1.20 30.12
N PHE A 154 7.46 2.12 30.27
CA PHE A 154 7.43 3.07 31.38
C PHE A 154 6.00 3.27 31.87
N GLY A 155 5.84 3.43 33.18
CA GLY A 155 4.53 3.62 33.81
C GLY A 155 3.59 2.42 33.66
N ASP A 156 2.28 2.69 33.65
CA ASP A 156 1.25 1.67 33.42
C ASP A 156 1.07 1.41 31.91
N MET A 157 0.98 0.11 31.56
CA MET A 157 0.77 -0.34 30.19
C MET A 157 -0.48 -1.22 30.07
N VAL A 158 -1.11 -1.17 28.90
CA VAL A 158 -2.27 -2.00 28.53
C VAL A 158 -1.87 -2.96 27.40
N GLY A 159 -2.24 -4.22 27.56
CA GLY A 159 -2.02 -5.26 26.57
C GLY A 159 -3.15 -5.32 25.54
N CYS A 160 -2.84 -5.69 24.30
CA CYS A 160 -3.85 -6.03 23.30
C CYS A 160 -4.17 -7.52 23.36
N ASP A 161 -5.43 -7.88 23.59
CA ASP A 161 -5.87 -9.28 23.64
C ASP A 161 -6.11 -9.89 22.24
N ASN A 162 -5.93 -9.11 21.17
CA ASN A 162 -6.14 -9.59 19.81
C ASN A 162 -4.93 -10.43 19.36
N PRO A 163 -5.09 -11.71 19.02
CA PRO A 163 -3.99 -12.59 18.62
C PRO A 163 -3.31 -12.19 17.30
N ASN A 164 -3.93 -11.29 16.52
CA ASN A 164 -3.35 -10.74 15.29
C ASN A 164 -2.78 -9.33 15.47
N CYS A 165 -2.56 -8.86 16.70
CA CYS A 165 -1.96 -7.55 16.93
C CYS A 165 -0.45 -7.58 16.66
N LEU A 166 0.07 -6.55 16.00
CA LEU A 166 1.51 -6.42 15.72
C LEU A 166 2.28 -5.83 16.90
N ILE A 167 1.57 -5.17 17.82
CA ILE A 167 2.12 -4.50 19.00
C ILE A 167 1.27 -4.93 20.18
N ASP A 168 1.85 -5.75 21.06
CA ASP A 168 1.08 -6.36 22.15
C ASP A 168 0.87 -5.41 23.34
N TRP A 169 1.65 -4.33 23.46
CA TRP A 169 1.66 -3.46 24.64
C TRP A 169 1.69 -1.96 24.31
N PHE A 170 0.87 -1.18 25.00
CA PHE A 170 0.72 0.25 24.82
C PHE A 170 0.80 1.02 26.14
N HIS A 171 1.41 2.21 26.15
CA HIS A 171 1.44 3.07 27.34
C HIS A 171 0.09 3.73 27.56
N PHE A 172 -0.31 3.89 28.83
CA PHE A 172 -1.54 4.55 29.22
C PHE A 172 -1.67 5.96 28.63
N ASP A 173 -0.60 6.75 28.69
CA ASP A 173 -0.59 8.10 28.12
C ASP A 173 -0.78 8.11 26.61
N CYS A 174 -0.23 7.11 25.91
CA CYS A 174 -0.36 6.98 24.45
C CYS A 174 -1.78 6.62 24.03
N VAL A 175 -2.52 5.86 24.84
CA VAL A 175 -3.91 5.48 24.55
C VAL A 175 -4.94 6.33 25.32
N GLY A 176 -4.52 7.40 25.99
CA GLY A 176 -5.40 8.33 26.71
C GLY A 176 -6.01 7.76 28.01
N LEU A 177 -5.45 6.69 28.56
CA LEU A 177 -5.85 6.12 29.84
C LEU A 177 -5.13 6.84 30.98
N LYS A 178 -5.88 7.26 32.00
CA LYS A 178 -5.32 8.00 33.16
C LYS A 178 -5.17 7.18 34.43
N GLN A 179 -5.85 6.04 34.53
CA GLN A 179 -5.75 5.12 35.65
C GLN A 179 -6.31 3.75 35.30
N ARG A 180 -5.80 2.71 35.97
CA ARG A 180 -6.42 1.39 35.95
C ARG A 180 -7.77 1.48 36.69
N ARG A 181 -8.86 1.08 36.04
CA ARG A 181 -10.15 0.89 36.72
C ARG A 181 -9.99 -0.31 37.66
N LYS A 182 -10.27 -0.09 38.95
CA LYS A 182 -10.08 -1.04 40.03
C LYS A 182 -11.31 -1.93 40.19
#